data_AF-A0A821SRF2-F1
#
_entry.id   AF-A0A821SRF2-F1
#
_cell.length_a   1.000
_cell.length_b   1.000
_cell.length_c   1.000
_cell.angle_alpha   90.00
_cell.angle_beta   90.00
_cell.angle_gamma   90.00
#
_symmetry.space_group_name_H-M   'P 1'
#
loop_
_entity.id
_entity.type
_entity.pdbx_description
1 polymer ?
#
loop_
_entity_poly.entity_id
_entity_poly.type
_entity_poly.pdbx_seq_one_letter_code
_entity_poly.pdbx_strand_id
1 'polypeptide(L)'
;MSSRSAVALITFIISGLLHIHIAIVVLNDVSSALSTFACFFLNGIACCIEGFLPNKLPPILGWLITHCVLLITAPMCIGSFARDQSVFFAIDALSSCVDQWILALPSPKMCPK
;
A
#
# COMPACT_ATOMS: atom_id res chain seq x y z
N MET A 1 26.51 -5.23 14.90
CA MET A 1 25.12 -5.46 14.41
C MET A 1 24.63 -6.80 14.92
N SER A 2 23.44 -6.86 15.53
CA SER A 2 22.81 -8.14 15.85
C SER A 2 22.40 -8.84 14.55
N SER A 3 22.55 -10.16 14.46
CA SER A 3 22.14 -10.96 13.29
C SER A 3 20.67 -10.73 12.91
N ARG A 4 19.82 -10.46 13.90
CA ARG A 4 18.38 -10.16 13.71
C ARG A 4 18.14 -8.86 12.94
N SER A 5 18.90 -7.80 13.23
CA SER A 5 18.77 -6.51 12.53
C SER A 5 19.22 -6.62 11.07
N ALA A 6 20.27 -7.40 10.81
CA ALA A 6 20.72 -7.65 9.44
C ALA A 6 19.68 -8.44 8.63
N VAL A 7 19.06 -9.48 9.23
CA VAL A 7 17.98 -10.23 8.59
C VAL A 7 16.78 -9.35 8.30
N ALA A 8 16.36 -8.50 9.25
CA ALA A 8 15.25 -7.57 9.05
C ALA A 8 15.51 -6.63 7.86
N LEU A 9 16.71 -6.03 7.80
CA LEU A 9 17.10 -5.15 6.70
C LEU A 9 17.04 -5.86 5.34
N ILE A 10 17.57 -7.09 5.26
CA ILE A 10 17.52 -7.90 4.03
C ILE A 10 16.07 -8.19 3.63
N THR A 11 15.20 -8.53 4.59
CA THR A 11 13.77 -8.77 4.32
C THR A 11 13.09 -7.53 3.76
N PHE A 12 13.36 -6.34 4.31
CA PHE A 12 12.83 -5.09 3.78
C PHE A 12 13.36 -4.76 2.38
N ILE A 13 14.63 -5.05 2.09
CA ILE A 13 15.20 -4.87 0.74
C ILE A 13 14.49 -5.79 -0.26
N ILE A 14 14.34 -7.08 0.04
CA ILE A 14 13.66 -8.05 -0.84
C ILE A 14 12.19 -7.63 -1.04
N SER A 15 11.50 -7.24 0.04
CA SER A 15 10.13 -6.76 -0.03
C SER A 15 10.01 -5.49 -0.90
N GLY A 16 10.93 -4.53 -0.73
CA GLY A 16 10.97 -3.32 -1.56
C GLY A 16 11.18 -3.61 -3.04
N LEU A 17 12.11 -4.52 -3.38
CA LEU A 17 12.34 -4.94 -4.76
C LEU A 17 11.09 -5.61 -5.38
N LEU A 18 10.38 -6.42 -4.59
CA LEU A 18 9.11 -7.03 -5.03
C LEU A 18 8.04 -5.96 -5.30
N HIS A 19 7.92 -4.94 -4.46
CA HIS A 19 6.95 -3.87 -4.66
C HIS A 19 7.30 -2.98 -5.85
N ILE A 20 8.59 -2.72 -6.10
CA ILE A 20 9.02 -2.06 -7.34
C ILE A 20 8.63 -2.89 -8.56
N HIS A 21 8.86 -4.21 -8.52
CA HIS A 21 8.49 -5.10 -9.60
C HIS A 21 6.98 -5.03 -9.88
N ILE A 22 6.15 -5.04 -8.85
CA ILE A 22 4.70 -4.87 -8.99
C ILE A 22 4.36 -3.48 -9.56
N ALA A 23 4.96 -2.41 -9.05
CA ALA A 23 4.71 -1.05 -9.54
C ALA A 23 5.08 -0.89 -11.04
N ILE A 24 6.18 -1.49 -11.48
CA ILE A 24 6.62 -1.42 -12.87
C ILE A 24 5.79 -2.34 -13.77
N VAL A 25 5.54 -3.59 -13.35
CA VAL A 25 4.91 -4.60 -14.22
C VAL A 25 3.39 -4.50 -14.23
N VAL A 26 2.77 -4.23 -13.07
CA VAL A 26 1.31 -4.20 -12.91
C VAL A 26 0.76 -2.81 -13.11
N LEU A 27 1.41 -1.78 -12.55
CA LEU A 27 0.94 -0.39 -12.60
C LEU A 27 1.61 0.44 -13.70
N ASN A 28 2.56 -0.15 -14.45
CA ASN A 28 3.35 0.54 -15.48
C ASN A 28 3.96 1.88 -15.03
N ASP A 29 4.26 2.03 -13.73
CA ASP A 29 4.74 3.28 -13.14
C ASP A 29 6.19 3.16 -12.68
N VAL A 30 7.10 3.43 -13.61
CA VAL A 30 8.54 3.48 -13.36
C VAL A 30 8.93 4.68 -12.50
N SER A 31 8.14 5.76 -12.53
CA SER A 31 8.47 7.00 -11.81
C SER A 31 8.43 6.84 -10.29
N SER A 32 7.58 5.92 -9.81
CA SER A 32 7.41 5.61 -8.39
C SER A 32 8.30 4.47 -7.89
N ALA A 33 9.17 3.90 -8.74
CA ALA A 33 10.09 2.83 -8.35
C ALA A 33 11.03 3.25 -7.22
N LEU A 34 11.63 4.45 -7.33
CA LEU A 34 12.58 4.94 -6.33
C LEU A 34 11.87 5.25 -5.00
N SER A 35 10.68 5.86 -5.03
CA SER A 35 9.93 6.20 -3.82
C SER A 35 9.43 4.94 -3.10
N THR A 36 8.97 3.95 -3.86
CA THR A 36 8.57 2.65 -3.33
C THR A 36 9.75 1.95 -2.65
N PHE A 37 10.91 1.89 -3.31
CA PHE A 37 12.12 1.33 -2.70
C PHE A 37 12.51 2.06 -1.41
N ALA A 38 12.54 3.40 -1.46
CA ALA A 38 12.91 4.24 -0.32
C ALA A 38 11.98 4.01 0.87
N CYS A 39 10.68 3.82 0.66
CA CYS A 39 9.72 3.52 1.73
C CYS A 39 10.11 2.25 2.50
N PHE A 40 10.33 1.13 1.80
CA PHE A 40 10.71 -0.13 2.44
C PHE A 40 12.10 -0.06 3.06
N PHE A 41 13.04 0.60 2.40
CA PHE A 41 14.39 0.77 2.92
C PHE A 41 14.42 1.60 4.22
N LEU A 42 13.68 2.71 4.28
CA LEU A 42 13.57 3.54 5.48
C LEU A 42 12.90 2.80 6.64
N ASN A 43 11.86 1.99 6.36
CA ASN A 43 11.25 1.13 7.37
C ASN A 43 12.22 0.07 7.90
N GLY A 44 13.05 -0.51 7.02
CA GLY A 44 14.13 -1.42 7.43
C GLY A 44 15.17 -0.76 8.33
N ILE A 45 15.58 0.48 8.02
CA ILE A 45 16.47 1.28 8.86
C ILE A 45 15.80 1.57 10.22
N ALA A 46 14.55 2.02 10.23
CA ALA A 46 13.82 2.31 11.46
C ALA A 46 13.74 1.07 12.38
N CYS A 47 13.46 -0.10 11.81
CA CYS A 47 13.44 -1.37 12.53
C CYS A 47 14.84 -1.76 13.06
N CYS A 48 15.91 -1.48 12.30
CA CYS A 48 17.27 -1.67 12.77
C CYS A 48 17.58 -0.77 13.97
N ILE A 49 17.25 0.52 13.88
CA ILE A 49 17.47 1.51 14.94
C ILE A 49 16.74 1.09 16.22
N GLU A 50 15.47 0.66 16.10
CA GLU A 50 14.70 0.13 17.24
C GLU A 50 15.44 -1.03 17.93
N GLY A 51 16.03 -1.94 17.15
CA GLY A 51 16.82 -3.06 17.68
C GLY A 51 18.13 -2.68 18.38
N PHE A 52 18.61 -1.44 18.20
CA PHE A 52 19.81 -0.91 18.87
C PHE A 52 19.50 -0.03 20.08
N LEU A 53 18.23 0.28 20.36
CA LEU A 53 17.90 1.07 21.54
C LEU A 53 18.26 0.28 22.82
N PRO A 54 19.13 0.82 23.70
CA PRO A 54 19.61 0.11 24.88
C PRO A 54 18.51 -0.13 25.92
N ASN A 55 17.48 0.72 25.93
CA ASN A 55 16.29 0.58 26.76
C ASN A 55 15.08 0.34 25.87
N LYS A 56 14.27 -0.68 26.20
CA LYS A 56 12.98 -0.86 25.55
C LYS A 56 12.09 0.34 25.88
N LEU A 57 11.61 1.01 24.84
CA LEU A 57 10.64 2.09 24.97
C LEU A 57 9.38 1.56 25.69
N PRO A 58 8.69 2.41 26.47
CA PRO A 58 7.35 2.08 26.96
C PRO A 58 6.45 1.69 25.78
N PRO A 59 5.58 0.68 25.89
CA PRO A 59 4.80 0.17 24.76
C PRO A 59 4.02 1.24 23.99
N ILE A 60 3.46 2.22 24.71
CA ILE A 60 2.70 3.34 24.14
C ILE A 60 3.61 4.25 23.29
N LEU A 61 4.83 4.52 23.77
CA LEU A 61 5.80 5.35 23.05
C LEU A 61 6.30 4.64 21.79
N GLY A 62 6.59 3.34 21.90
CA GLY A 62 6.95 2.52 20.74
C GLY A 62 5.86 2.54 19.68
N TRP A 63 4.61 2.29 20.09
CA TRP A 63 3.45 2.32 19.20
C TRP A 63 3.27 3.68 18.50
N LEU A 64 3.43 4.79 19.23
CA LEU A 64 3.32 6.14 18.67
C LEU A 64 4.42 6.41 17.65
N ILE A 65 5.67 6.05 17.96
CA ILE A 65 6.81 6.22 17.04
C ILE A 65 6.59 5.39 15.77
N THR A 66 6.13 4.15 15.89
CA THR A 66 5.78 3.31 14.73
C THR A 66 4.72 3.99 13.86
N HIS A 67 3.65 4.54 14.47
CA HIS A 67 2.62 5.27 13.72
C HIS A 67 3.18 6.51 13.02
N CYS A 68 4.03 7.28 13.67
CA CYS A 68 4.68 8.44 13.05
C CYS A 68 5.53 8.02 11.84
N VAL A 69 6.35 6.96 11.97
CA VAL A 69 7.18 6.45 10.86
C VAL A 69 6.31 5.97 9.70
N LEU A 70 5.23 5.24 9.98
CA LEU A 70 4.29 4.78 8.96
C LEU A 70 3.60 5.94 8.25
N LEU A 71 3.13 6.95 8.99
CA LEU A 71 2.48 8.12 8.39
C LEU A 71 3.43 8.95 7.53
N ILE A 72 4.71 9.05 7.91
CA ILE A 72 5.72 9.76 7.11
C ILE A 72 6.08 8.99 5.84
N THR A 73 6.15 7.66 5.92
CA THR A 73 6.58 6.81 4.80
C THR A 73 5.44 6.40 3.86
N ALA A 74 4.18 6.37 4.33
CA ALA A 74 3.01 5.99 3.54
C ALA A 74 2.83 6.80 2.23
N PRO A 75 2.98 8.14 2.20
CA PRO A 75 2.86 8.93 0.98
C PRO A 75 3.82 8.51 -0.15
N MET A 76 4.96 7.92 0.20
CA MET A 76 5.96 7.48 -0.79
C MET A 76 5.50 6.29 -1.63
N CYS A 77 4.53 5.52 -1.15
CA CYS A 77 3.92 4.39 -1.87
C CYS A 77 2.59 4.76 -2.54
N ILE A 78 1.92 5.84 -2.12
CA ILE A 78 0.61 6.25 -2.63
C ILE A 78 0.72 6.85 -4.05
N GLY A 79 1.89 7.41 -4.41
CA GLY A 79 2.12 8.06 -5.70
C GLY A 79 1.75 7.20 -6.91
N SER A 80 2.12 5.91 -6.91
CA SER A 80 1.79 4.99 -8.01
C SER A 80 0.29 4.74 -8.14
N PHE A 81 -0.40 4.54 -7.01
CA PHE A 81 -1.83 4.28 -6.99
C PHE A 81 -2.67 5.52 -7.33
N ALA A 82 -2.18 6.71 -6.98
CA ALA A 82 -2.85 7.97 -7.29
C ALA A 82 -2.67 8.41 -8.76
N ARG A 83 -1.57 8.01 -9.40
CA ARG A 83 -1.30 8.32 -10.81
C ARG A 83 -2.01 7.38 -11.77
N ASP A 84 -2.18 6.13 -11.39
CA ASP A 84 -2.84 5.10 -12.22
C ASP A 84 -4.36 5.02 -12.00
N GLN A 85 -5.00 6.16 -11.64
CA GLN A 85 -6.45 6.28 -11.48
C GLN A 85 -7.24 5.82 -12.71
N SER A 86 -6.62 5.73 -13.88
CA SER A 86 -7.27 5.27 -15.11
C SER A 86 -7.46 3.76 -15.25
N VAL A 87 -6.71 2.92 -14.52
CA VAL A 87 -6.74 1.46 -14.75
C VAL A 87 -7.27 0.67 -13.55
N PHE A 88 -7.02 1.12 -12.31
CA PHE A 88 -7.46 0.40 -11.10
C PHE A 88 -8.63 1.06 -10.33
N PHE A 89 -8.83 2.37 -10.47
CA PHE A 89 -9.92 3.14 -9.84
C PHE A 89 -10.92 3.73 -10.85
N ALA A 90 -10.96 3.21 -12.08
CA ALA A 90 -12.26 3.04 -12.69
C ALA A 90 -12.99 2.01 -11.80
N ILE A 91 -13.61 2.37 -10.67
CA ILE A 91 -14.98 2.93 -10.66
C ILE A 91 -15.48 3.03 -12.09
N ASP A 92 -15.69 1.82 -12.60
CA ASP A 92 -16.28 1.53 -13.86
C ASP A 92 -17.43 2.52 -14.03
N ALA A 93 -17.43 3.23 -15.15
CA ALA A 93 -18.58 3.99 -15.63
C ALA A 93 -19.77 3.05 -15.97
N LEU A 94 -19.83 1.89 -15.30
CA LEU A 94 -21.01 1.07 -15.08
C LEU A 94 -22.12 1.86 -14.37
N SER A 95 -21.94 3.11 -13.95
CA SER A 95 -23.09 3.98 -13.61
C SER A 95 -23.87 4.44 -14.85
N SER A 96 -23.33 4.31 -16.07
CA SER A 96 -24.04 4.66 -17.32
C SER A 96 -24.76 3.47 -17.96
N CYS A 97 -24.23 2.26 -17.75
CA CYS A 97 -24.81 1.02 -18.28
C CYS A 97 -25.80 0.37 -17.29
N VAL A 98 -25.68 0.70 -15.99
CA VAL A 98 -26.57 0.14 -14.95
C VAL A 98 -28.00 0.69 -15.02
N ASP A 99 -28.23 1.84 -15.65
CA ASP A 99 -29.59 2.34 -15.82
C ASP A 99 -30.37 1.62 -16.95
N GLN A 100 -29.69 1.12 -17.99
CA GLN A 100 -30.36 0.50 -19.13
C GLN A 100 -30.79 -0.95 -18.88
N TRP A 101 -29.97 -1.77 -18.21
CA TRP A 101 -30.33 -3.16 -17.89
C TRP A 101 -31.43 -3.26 -16.81
N ILE A 102 -31.47 -2.36 -15.81
CA ILE A 102 -32.54 -2.36 -14.79
C ILE A 102 -33.89 -1.99 -15.41
N LEU A 103 -33.93 -1.05 -16.35
CA LEU A 103 -35.13 -0.72 -17.13
C LEU A 103 -35.56 -1.84 -18.09
N ALA A 104 -34.64 -2.73 -18.48
CA ALA A 104 -34.93 -3.87 -19.35
C ALA A 104 -35.37 -5.14 -18.60
N LEU A 105 -35.30 -5.15 -17.26
CA LEU A 105 -35.80 -6.28 -16.48
C LEU A 105 -37.34 -6.31 -16.55
N PRO A 106 -37.95 -7.44 -16.94
CA PRO A 106 -39.41 -7.54 -16.97
C PRO A 106 -39.94 -7.40 -15.54
N SER A 107 -40.59 -6.26 -15.27
CA SER A 107 -41.30 -6.03 -14.02
C SER A 107 -42.36 -7.13 -13.84
N PRO A 108 -42.32 -7.92 -12.75
CA PRO A 108 -43.34 -8.92 -12.51
C PRO A 108 -44.68 -8.21 -12.27
N LYS A 109 -45.65 -8.46 -13.16
CA LYS A 109 -46.97 -7.80 -13.18
C LYS A 109 -47.86 -8.12 -11.97
N MET A 110 -47.41 -8.96 -11.04
CA MET A 110 -48.17 -9.36 -9.86
C MET A 110 -47.22 -9.64 -8.70
N CYS A 111 -47.31 -8.85 -7.64
CA CYS A 111 -46.90 -9.29 -6.31
C CYS A 111 -47.94 -10.31 -5.82
N PRO A 112 -47.57 -11.58 -5.53
CA PRO A 112 -48.48 -12.47 -4.81
C PRO A 112 -48.72 -11.87 -3.42
N LYS A 113 -49.98 -11.80 -3.02
CA LYS A 113 -50.42 -11.37 -1.68
C LYS A 113 -49.89 -12.30 -0.59
#